data_AF-A0A3L7PZS3-F1
#
_entry.id   AF-A0A3L7PZS3-F1
#
_cell.length_a   1.000
_cell.length_b   1.000
_cell.length_c   1.000
_cell.angle_alpha   90.00
_cell.angle_beta   90.00
_cell.angle_gamma   90.00
#
_symmetry.space_group_name_H-M   'P 1'
#
loop_
_entity.id
_entity.type
_entity.pdbx_description
1 polymer ?
#
loop_
_entity_poly.entity_id
_entity_poly.type
_entity_poly.pdbx_seq_one_letter_code
_entity_poly.pdbx_strand_id
1 'polypeptide(L)'
;LQAKLERGEIDWPTFHDAFSHSTGSTSDPTRLADAASDMFSLHVATLPVIAAVERAGYRTGILSNTCAPHWEHLLGKRYAVLPGRFSVIVLSHEVGALKPDGAIYETAARMAGVPPEAIFFTDDVPEHVEAARAAGWDAEVFVSASRLADDLQRRGLNLGL
;
A
#
# COMPACT_ATOMS: atom_id res chain seq x y z
N LEU A 1 -3.02 -15.93 11.14
CA LEU A 1 -1.56 -15.71 11.10
C LEU A 1 -1.22 -14.49 10.26
N GLN A 2 -1.69 -14.40 9.01
CA GLN A 2 -1.43 -13.25 8.12
C GLN A 2 -1.75 -11.89 8.73
N ALA A 3 -2.97 -11.68 9.22
CA ALA A 3 -3.35 -10.39 9.84
C ALA A 3 -2.47 -10.01 11.04
N LYS A 4 -1.97 -10.98 11.82
CA LYS A 4 -1.05 -10.71 12.93
C LYS A 4 0.31 -10.24 12.41
N LEU A 5 0.81 -10.89 11.36
CA LEU A 5 2.07 -10.51 10.70
C LEU A 5 1.95 -9.12 10.06
N GLU A 6 0.87 -8.86 9.32
CA GLU A 6 0.65 -7.57 8.66
C GLU A 6 0.31 -6.44 9.65
N ARG A 7 -0.14 -6.75 10.86
CA ARG A 7 -0.27 -5.77 11.95
C ARG A 7 1.01 -5.64 12.78
N GLY A 8 2.06 -6.40 12.46
CA GLY A 8 3.33 -6.37 13.21
C GLY A 8 3.24 -6.98 14.62
N GLU A 9 2.17 -7.72 14.94
CA GLU A 9 2.02 -8.41 16.22
C GLU A 9 2.97 -9.62 16.36
N ILE A 10 3.38 -10.19 15.23
CA ILE A 10 4.37 -11.27 15.15
C ILE A 10 5.36 -10.95 14.03
N ASP A 11 6.61 -11.40 14.19
CA ASP A 11 7.63 -11.30 13.17
C ASP A 11 7.59 -12.49 12.19
N TRP A 12 8.42 -12.41 11.14
CA TRP A 12 8.49 -13.46 10.12
C TRP A 12 8.91 -14.83 10.65
N PRO A 13 9.95 -14.96 11.51
CA PRO A 13 10.28 -16.25 12.13
C PRO A 13 9.10 -16.86 12.90
N THR A 14 8.40 -16.07 13.72
CA THR A 14 7.23 -16.54 14.47
C THR A 14 6.10 -16.96 13.56
N PHE A 15 5.85 -16.20 12.48
CA PHE A 15 4.88 -16.59 11.46
C PHE A 15 5.25 -17.92 10.80
N HIS A 16 6.51 -18.08 10.39
CA HIS A 16 7.01 -19.29 9.71
C HIS A 16 6.87 -20.52 10.59
N ASP A 17 7.21 -20.43 11.87
CA ASP A 17 7.09 -21.54 12.83
C ASP A 17 5.63 -21.94 13.04
N ALA A 18 4.76 -20.95 13.25
CA ALA A 18 3.32 -21.19 13.41
C ALA A 18 2.68 -21.76 12.13
N PHE A 19 3.09 -21.25 10.96
CA PHE A 19 2.65 -21.75 9.66
C PHE A 19 3.08 -23.21 9.47
N SER A 20 4.36 -23.51 9.69
CA SER A 20 4.93 -24.86 9.59
C SER A 20 4.22 -25.85 10.51
N HIS A 21 3.95 -25.44 11.75
CA HIS A 21 3.19 -26.26 12.69
C HIS A 21 1.77 -26.53 12.19
N SER A 22 1.09 -25.52 11.65
CA SER A 22 -0.29 -25.65 11.15
C SER A 22 -0.42 -26.52 9.90
N THR A 23 0.61 -26.58 9.06
CA THR A 23 0.61 -27.36 7.81
C THR A 23 1.19 -28.76 7.98
N GLY A 24 1.83 -29.05 9.12
CA GLY A 24 2.55 -30.30 9.35
C GLY A 24 3.78 -30.46 8.44
N SER A 25 4.28 -29.36 7.89
CA SER A 25 5.43 -29.32 6.97
C SER A 25 6.34 -28.17 7.36
N THR A 26 7.62 -28.23 6.98
CA THR A 26 8.55 -27.11 7.20
C THR A 26 9.31 -26.82 5.92
N SER A 27 9.78 -25.58 5.81
CA SER A 27 10.53 -25.06 4.67
C SER A 27 11.70 -24.22 5.16
N ASP A 28 12.57 -23.84 4.23
CA ASP A 28 13.50 -22.75 4.50
C ASP A 28 12.71 -21.42 4.56
N PRO A 29 12.83 -20.64 5.66
CA PRO A 29 12.02 -19.44 5.87
C PRO A 29 12.31 -18.33 4.85
N THR A 30 13.53 -18.27 4.32
CA THR A 30 13.90 -17.30 3.29
C THR A 30 13.27 -17.69 1.95
N ARG A 31 13.32 -18.97 1.59
CA ARG A 31 12.65 -19.45 0.37
C ARG A 31 11.14 -19.30 0.42
N LEU A 32 10.53 -19.49 1.58
CA LEU A 32 9.10 -19.24 1.74
C LEU A 32 8.78 -17.75 1.58
N ALA A 33 9.60 -16.86 2.16
CA ALA A 33 9.44 -15.42 2.01
C ALA A 33 9.57 -14.98 0.54
N ASP A 34 10.58 -15.49 -0.16
CA ASP A 34 10.78 -15.21 -1.58
C ASP A 34 9.58 -15.68 -2.42
N ALA A 35 9.12 -16.92 -2.20
CA ALA A 35 7.98 -17.48 -2.93
C ALA A 35 6.67 -16.74 -2.63
N ALA A 36 6.43 -16.35 -1.38
CA ALA A 36 5.26 -15.57 -0.99
C ALA A 36 5.29 -14.15 -1.58
N SER A 37 6.49 -13.58 -1.76
CA SER A 37 6.68 -12.23 -2.31
C SER A 37 6.71 -12.19 -3.84
N ASP A 38 6.93 -13.31 -4.53
CA ASP A 38 7.00 -13.37 -6.00
C ASP A 38 5.65 -13.02 -6.69
N MET A 39 4.57 -12.88 -5.92
CA MET A 39 3.29 -12.37 -6.42
C MET A 39 3.35 -10.90 -6.87
N PHE A 40 4.34 -10.12 -6.41
CA PHE A 40 4.40 -8.69 -6.72
C PHE A 40 4.84 -8.43 -8.16
N SER A 41 4.05 -7.63 -8.86
CA SER A 41 4.39 -7.12 -10.18
C SER A 41 4.14 -5.62 -10.27
N LEU A 42 4.95 -4.93 -11.07
CA LEU A 42 4.76 -3.51 -11.31
C LEU A 42 3.64 -3.28 -12.31
N HIS A 43 2.62 -2.54 -11.90
CA HIS A 43 1.59 -2.04 -12.80
C HIS A 43 2.14 -0.87 -13.63
N VAL A 44 2.94 -1.14 -14.65
CA VAL A 44 3.68 -0.13 -15.45
C VAL A 44 2.77 0.98 -16.00
N ALA A 45 1.50 0.66 -16.30
CA ALA A 45 0.54 1.63 -16.82
C ALA A 45 0.19 2.77 -15.83
N THR A 46 0.43 2.62 -14.53
CA THR A 46 0.18 3.69 -13.55
C THR A 46 1.33 4.71 -13.46
N LEU A 47 2.52 4.37 -13.96
CA LEU A 47 3.70 5.24 -13.86
C LEU A 47 3.50 6.63 -14.49
N PRO A 48 2.90 6.77 -15.70
CA PRO A 48 2.64 8.08 -16.28
C PRO A 48 1.68 8.92 -15.43
N VAL A 49 0.68 8.29 -14.81
CA VAL A 49 -0.30 8.97 -13.94
C VAL A 49 0.39 9.51 -12.69
N ILE A 50 1.20 8.69 -12.01
CA ILE A 50 1.99 9.11 -10.85
C ILE A 50 2.91 10.28 -11.21
N ALA A 51 3.65 10.17 -12.32
CA ALA A 51 4.53 11.24 -12.78
C ALA A 51 3.77 12.53 -13.12
N ALA A 52 2.55 12.43 -13.68
CA ALA A 52 1.70 13.59 -13.97
C ALA A 52 1.23 14.29 -12.69
N VAL A 53 0.80 13.52 -11.68
CA VAL A 53 0.40 14.04 -10.35
C VAL A 53 1.56 14.79 -9.69
N GLU A 54 2.77 14.20 -9.72
CA GLU A 54 3.98 14.84 -9.19
C GLU A 54 4.34 16.14 -9.93
N ARG A 55 4.29 16.14 -11.28
CA ARG A 55 4.51 17.36 -12.09
C ARG A 55 3.48 18.46 -11.81
N ALA A 56 2.26 18.08 -11.47
CA ALA A 56 1.21 19.01 -11.07
C ALA A 56 1.42 19.57 -9.65
N GLY A 57 2.49 19.16 -8.94
CA GLY A 57 2.89 19.70 -7.64
C GLY A 57 2.28 18.97 -6.44
N TYR A 58 1.62 17.83 -6.66
CA TYR A 58 1.04 17.03 -5.57
C TYR A 58 2.04 16.02 -5.05
N ARG A 59 2.02 15.80 -3.72
CA ARG A 59 2.77 14.72 -3.08
C ARG A 59 2.02 13.42 -3.27
N THR A 60 2.77 12.34 -3.49
CA THR A 60 2.24 10.98 -3.58
C THR A 60 2.64 10.19 -2.34
N GLY A 61 1.84 9.20 -1.95
CA GLY A 61 2.12 8.33 -0.81
C GLY A 61 1.72 6.87 -1.04
N ILE A 62 2.22 5.98 -0.19
CA ILE A 62 1.85 4.56 -0.12
C ILE A 62 1.14 4.31 1.22
N LEU A 63 0.00 3.61 1.16
CA LEU A 63 -0.71 3.07 2.31
C LEU A 63 -1.00 1.59 2.05
N SER A 64 -0.25 0.69 2.70
CA SER A 64 -0.23 -0.74 2.34
C SER A 64 -0.42 -1.65 3.55
N ASN A 65 -1.37 -2.58 3.44
CA ASN A 65 -1.37 -3.78 4.28
C ASN A 65 -0.26 -4.69 3.76
N THR A 66 0.82 -4.84 4.52
CA THR A 66 2.01 -5.60 4.12
C THR A 66 2.80 -6.08 5.33
N CYS A 67 3.82 -6.90 5.11
CA CYS A 67 4.75 -7.39 6.11
C CYS A 67 6.21 -7.11 5.72
N ALA A 68 7.14 -7.27 6.67
CA ALA A 68 8.55 -6.98 6.44
C ALA A 68 9.15 -7.74 5.24
N PRO A 69 8.97 -9.06 5.07
CA PRO A 69 9.51 -9.78 3.91
C PRO A 69 9.00 -9.25 2.57
N HIS A 70 7.71 -8.93 2.47
CA HIS A 70 7.12 -8.35 1.26
C HIS A 70 7.74 -6.98 0.96
N TRP A 71 7.88 -6.13 1.97
CA TRP A 71 8.45 -4.80 1.80
C TRP A 71 9.94 -4.83 1.44
N GLU A 72 10.72 -5.67 2.11
CA GLU A 72 12.13 -5.91 1.81
C GLU A 72 12.33 -6.46 0.40
N HIS A 73 11.46 -7.38 -0.04
CA HIS A 73 11.47 -7.89 -1.40
C HIS A 73 11.24 -6.77 -2.43
N LEU A 74 10.27 -5.88 -2.19
CA LEU A 74 10.00 -4.72 -3.05
C LEU A 74 11.20 -3.77 -3.11
N LEU A 75 11.89 -3.54 -1.99
CA LEU A 75 13.09 -2.71 -1.92
C LEU A 75 14.32 -3.33 -2.60
N GLY A 76 14.48 -4.66 -2.50
CA GLY A 76 15.66 -5.38 -3.01
C GLY A 76 15.65 -5.70 -4.51
N LYS A 77 14.49 -5.56 -5.18
CA LYS A 77 14.33 -5.87 -6.62
C LYS A 77 14.27 -4.59 -7.48
N ARG A 78 13.82 -4.74 -8.73
CA ARG A 78 13.69 -3.71 -9.79
C ARG A 78 12.77 -2.52 -9.43
N TYR A 79 12.23 -2.48 -8.21
CA TYR A 79 11.23 -1.51 -7.75
C TYR A 79 11.77 -0.51 -6.74
N ALA A 80 13.06 -0.58 -6.35
CA ALA A 80 13.69 0.36 -5.42
C ALA A 80 13.50 1.84 -5.79
N VAL A 81 13.34 2.14 -7.08
CA VAL A 81 13.07 3.50 -7.58
C VAL A 81 11.70 4.02 -7.14
N LEU A 82 10.74 3.17 -6.79
CA LEU A 82 9.36 3.56 -6.49
C LEU A 82 9.20 4.09 -5.06
N PRO A 83 9.63 3.39 -3.98
CA PRO A 83 9.50 3.91 -2.63
C PRO A 83 10.18 5.28 -2.44
N GLY A 84 11.35 5.50 -3.07
CA GLY A 84 12.06 6.78 -3.00
C GLY A 84 11.34 7.99 -3.62
N ARG A 85 10.26 7.78 -4.38
CA ARG A 85 9.45 8.86 -4.98
C ARG A 85 8.29 9.30 -4.07
N PHE A 86 7.79 8.38 -3.25
CA PHE A 86 6.64 8.65 -2.40
C PHE A 86 7.08 9.43 -1.16
N SER A 87 6.41 10.56 -0.91
CA SER A 87 6.72 11.45 0.22
C SER A 87 6.26 10.89 1.55
N VAL A 88 5.31 9.95 1.53
CA VAL A 88 4.69 9.34 2.70
C VAL A 88 4.57 7.85 2.46
N ILE A 89 5.09 7.03 3.35
CA ILE A 89 4.98 5.57 3.29
C ILE A 89 4.40 5.10 4.61
N VAL A 90 3.26 4.42 4.55
CA VAL A 90 2.57 3.85 5.71
C VAL A 90 2.41 2.36 5.47
N LEU A 91 3.14 1.57 6.24
CA LEU A 91 3.14 0.11 6.19
C LEU A 91 2.44 -0.41 7.43
N SER A 92 1.41 -1.23 7.25
CA SER A 92 0.57 -1.70 8.35
C SER A 92 1.36 -2.36 9.49
N HIS A 93 2.40 -3.13 9.17
CA HIS A 93 3.19 -3.85 10.17
C HIS A 93 4.11 -2.93 10.98
N GLU A 94 4.45 -1.75 10.46
CA GLU A 94 5.25 -0.75 11.18
C GLU A 94 4.36 0.12 12.08
N VAL A 95 3.13 0.42 11.63
CA VAL A 95 2.22 1.30 12.37
C VAL A 95 1.21 0.57 13.26
N GLY A 96 1.14 -0.76 13.19
CA GLY A 96 0.26 -1.57 14.04
C GLY A 96 -1.23 -1.52 13.66
N ALA A 97 -1.57 -1.05 12.46
CA ALA A 97 -2.95 -0.88 12.01
C ALA A 97 -3.11 -1.34 10.57
N LEU A 98 -4.26 -1.94 10.24
CA LEU A 98 -4.58 -2.46 8.91
C LEU A 98 -5.74 -1.68 8.30
N LYS A 99 -5.77 -1.51 6.99
CA LYS A 99 -7.04 -1.21 6.30
C LYS A 99 -7.95 -2.43 6.47
N PRO A 100 -9.27 -2.27 6.70
CA PRO A 100 -10.05 -1.03 6.72
C PRO A 100 -10.18 -0.34 8.09
N ASP A 101 -9.35 -0.66 9.09
CA ASP A 101 -9.43 -0.04 10.42
C ASP A 101 -9.13 1.47 10.33
N GLY A 102 -10.02 2.30 10.89
CA GLY A 102 -9.92 3.78 10.87
C GLY A 102 -8.56 4.33 11.31
N ALA A 103 -7.91 3.67 12.28
CA ALA A 103 -6.62 4.05 12.84
C ALA A 103 -5.49 4.16 11.80
N ILE A 104 -5.53 3.36 10.72
CA ILE A 104 -4.50 3.42 9.68
C ILE A 104 -4.64 4.69 8.82
N TYR A 105 -5.87 5.11 8.53
CA TYR A 105 -6.17 6.33 7.78
C TYR A 105 -5.84 7.57 8.61
N GLU A 106 -6.17 7.57 9.90
CA GLU A 106 -5.76 8.64 10.84
C GLU A 106 -4.24 8.79 10.90
N THR A 107 -3.53 7.65 11.00
CA THR A 107 -2.07 7.62 10.99
C THR A 107 -1.50 8.17 9.69
N ALA A 108 -2.07 7.77 8.55
CA ALA A 108 -1.63 8.22 7.24
C ALA A 108 -1.86 9.73 7.01
N ALA A 109 -3.02 10.26 7.42
CA ALA A 109 -3.29 11.70 7.34
C ALA A 109 -2.31 12.51 8.22
N ARG A 110 -2.06 12.03 9.45
CA ARG A 110 -1.08 12.63 10.36
C ARG A 110 0.33 12.64 9.77
N MET A 111 0.76 11.54 9.15
CA MET A 111 2.08 11.45 8.50
C MET A 111 2.17 12.31 7.23
N ALA A 112 1.07 12.44 6.48
CA ALA A 112 1.00 13.33 5.34
C ALA A 112 1.00 14.81 5.74
N GLY A 113 0.57 15.14 6.96
CA GLY A 113 0.55 16.50 7.49
C GLY A 113 -0.48 17.39 6.79
N VAL A 114 -1.59 16.80 6.32
CA VAL A 114 -2.70 17.49 5.65
C VAL A 114 -4.02 17.01 6.25
N PRO A 115 -5.09 17.83 6.17
CA PRO A 115 -6.39 17.39 6.65
C PRO A 115 -6.96 16.25 5.77
N PRO A 116 -7.85 15.39 6.31
CA PRO A 116 -8.44 14.25 5.61
C PRO A 116 -9.01 14.60 4.22
N GLU A 117 -9.73 15.72 4.11
CA GLU A 117 -10.36 16.19 2.87
C GLU A 117 -9.37 16.61 1.77
N ALA A 118 -8.09 16.78 2.10
CA ALA A 118 -7.03 17.08 1.15
C ALA A 118 -6.33 15.82 0.61
N ILE A 119 -6.82 14.63 0.98
CA ILE A 119 -6.24 13.34 0.58
C ILE A 119 -7.18 12.67 -0.43
N PHE A 120 -6.64 12.41 -1.62
CA PHE A 120 -7.23 11.46 -2.56
C PHE A 120 -6.58 10.09 -2.39
N PHE A 121 -7.40 9.04 -2.29
CA PHE A 121 -6.96 7.67 -2.11
C PHE A 121 -7.59 6.73 -3.15
N THR A 122 -6.81 5.74 -3.58
CA THR A 122 -7.31 4.69 -4.47
C THR A 122 -6.75 3.34 -4.06
N ASP A 123 -7.59 2.33 -4.11
CA ASP A 123 -7.31 0.94 -3.70
C ASP A 123 -8.21 0.01 -4.52
N ASP A 124 -7.73 -1.18 -4.86
CA ASP A 124 -8.51 -2.16 -5.62
C ASP A 124 -9.53 -2.91 -4.75
N VAL A 125 -9.42 -2.83 -3.42
CA VAL A 125 -10.36 -3.42 -2.48
C VAL A 125 -11.44 -2.39 -2.11
N PRO A 126 -12.73 -2.60 -2.49
CA PRO A 126 -13.80 -1.63 -2.22
C PRO A 126 -13.98 -1.29 -0.74
N GLU A 127 -13.79 -2.27 0.16
CA GLU A 127 -13.90 -2.06 1.61
C GLU A 127 -12.87 -1.05 2.13
N HIS A 128 -11.65 -1.05 1.58
CA HIS A 128 -10.63 -0.06 1.94
C HIS A 128 -11.01 1.35 1.47
N VAL A 129 -11.68 1.46 0.32
CA VAL A 129 -12.15 2.74 -0.24
C VAL A 129 -13.30 3.29 0.58
N GLU A 130 -14.26 2.45 0.97
CA GLU A 130 -15.38 2.87 1.83
C GLU A 130 -14.89 3.34 3.21
N ALA A 131 -13.91 2.64 3.79
CA ALA A 131 -13.32 3.07 5.06
C ALA A 131 -12.54 4.38 4.94
N ALA A 132 -11.85 4.62 3.82
CA ALA A 132 -11.21 5.92 3.56
C ALA A 132 -12.26 7.05 3.48
N ARG A 133 -13.38 6.82 2.78
CA ARG A 133 -14.50 7.77 2.72
C ARG A 133 -15.09 8.03 4.11
N ALA A 134 -15.26 6.99 4.92
CA ALA A 134 -15.72 7.12 6.30
C ALA A 134 -14.74 7.92 7.19
N ALA A 135 -13.45 7.88 6.86
CA ALA A 135 -12.40 8.69 7.49
C ALA A 135 -12.32 10.14 6.94
N GLY A 136 -13.23 10.53 6.04
CA GLY A 136 -13.30 11.88 5.47
C GLY A 136 -12.38 12.13 4.27
N TRP A 137 -11.82 11.07 3.67
CA TRP A 137 -10.97 11.18 2.48
C TRP A 137 -11.82 11.17 1.22
N ASP A 138 -11.29 11.77 0.16
CA ASP A 138 -11.78 11.52 -1.19
C ASP A 138 -11.19 10.20 -1.67
N ALA A 139 -12.00 9.26 -2.14
CA ALA A 139 -11.50 7.95 -2.55
C ALA A 139 -12.30 7.27 -3.65
N GLU A 140 -11.61 6.52 -4.51
CA GLU A 140 -12.19 5.72 -5.59
C GLU A 140 -11.55 4.34 -5.71
N VAL A 141 -12.36 3.34 -6.07
CA VAL A 141 -11.88 1.98 -6.35
C VAL A 141 -10.99 2.00 -7.59
N PHE A 142 -9.77 1.48 -7.45
CA PHE A 142 -8.84 1.37 -8.57
C PHE A 142 -9.35 0.30 -9.54
N VAL A 143 -9.55 0.68 -10.80
CA VAL A 143 -9.95 -0.23 -11.89
C VAL A 143 -8.86 -0.33 -12.96
N SER A 144 -8.33 0.82 -13.38
CA SER A 144 -7.26 0.91 -14.38
C SER A 144 -6.55 2.26 -14.26
N ALA A 145 -5.36 2.36 -14.86
CA ALA A 145 -4.64 3.62 -14.94
C ALA A 145 -5.42 4.72 -15.70
N SER A 146 -6.15 4.36 -16.77
CA SER A 146 -6.99 5.32 -17.50
C SER A 146 -8.13 5.84 -16.62
N ARG A 147 -8.79 4.95 -15.89
CA ARG A 147 -9.87 5.34 -14.99
C ARG A 147 -9.36 6.24 -13.85
N LEU A 148 -8.21 5.89 -13.27
CA LEU A 148 -7.54 6.73 -12.27
C LEU A 148 -7.24 8.13 -12.82
N ALA A 149 -6.74 8.23 -14.06
CA ALA A 149 -6.51 9.52 -14.69
C ALA A 149 -7.80 10.34 -14.86
N ASP A 150 -8.88 9.70 -15.33
CA ASP A 150 -10.19 10.35 -15.46
C ASP A 150 -10.73 10.82 -14.09
N ASP A 151 -10.57 10.00 -13.05
CA ASP A 151 -11.01 10.30 -11.69
C ASP A 151 -10.29 11.54 -11.14
N LEU A 152 -8.97 11.65 -11.36
CA LEU A 152 -8.16 12.80 -10.96
C LEU A 152 -8.49 14.05 -11.80
N GLN A 153 -8.71 13.91 -13.11
CA GLN A 153 -9.09 15.03 -13.98
C GLN A 153 -10.45 15.63 -13.60
N ARG A 154 -11.43 14.81 -13.21
CA ARG A 154 -12.73 15.30 -12.70
C ARG A 154 -12.60 16.09 -11.40
N ARG A 155 -11.51 15.90 -10.66
CA ARG A 155 -11.15 16.68 -9.45
C ARG A 155 -10.33 17.93 -9.78
N GLY A 156 -10.17 18.26 -11.07
CA GLY A 156 -9.49 19.45 -11.55
C GLY A 156 -7.98 19.31 -11.73
N LEU A 157 -7.41 18.09 -11.59
CA LEU A 157 -5.99 17.88 -11.87
C LEU A 157 -5.76 17.83 -13.39
N ASN A 158 -5.03 18.80 -13.92
CA ASN A 158 -4.57 18.76 -15.31
C ASN A 158 -3.33 17.85 -15.42
N LEU A 159 -3.54 16.59 -15.78
CA LEU A 159 -2.47 15.59 -15.86
C LEU A 159 -1.60 15.71 -17.13
N GLY A 160 -2.07 16.40 -18.17
CA GLY A 160 -1.35 16.53 -19.45
C GLY A 160 -0.93 15.18 -20.05
N LEU A 161 -1.77 14.14 -19.86
CA LEU A 161 -1.61 12.79 -20.40
C LEU A 161 -2.24 12.66 -21.78
#